data_AF-H9FHS2-F1
#
_entry.id   AF-H9FHS2-F1
#
_cell.length_a   1.000
_cell.length_b   1.000
_cell.length_c   1.000
_cell.angle_alpha   90.00
_cell.angle_beta   90.00
_cell.angle_gamma   90.00
#
_symmetry.space_group_name_H-M   'P 1'
#
loop_
_entity.id
_entity.type
_entity.pdbx_description
1 polymer ?
#
loop_
_entity_poly.entity_id
_entity_poly.type
_entity_poly.pdbx_seq_one_letter_code
_entity_poly.pdbx_strand_id
1 'polypeptide(L)'
;GRILHNGAYSLTLQGLGISWLGLRSLRELGSGLALIHHNTRLCFVHTVPWDQLFRNPHQALLHTANRPEDECVGEGLACHQLCARGHCWGPGPTQCVNCSQFLRGQECVEECRVLQGLPREYVNARHCLPCHPECQPQNGSVTCFGPEADQCVACAHYKDPPFCVARCPSGVKPDLSYMPIWKFPDEEGTCQPCPINC
;
A
#
# COMPACT_ATOMS: atom_id res chain seq x y z
N GLY A 1 -3.07 -21.59 12.65
CA GLY A 1 -2.95 -22.97 13.13
C GLY A 1 -4.04 -23.35 14.12
N ARG A 2 -5.31 -23.44 13.70
CA ARG A 2 -6.34 -24.12 14.52
C ARG A 2 -6.16 -25.64 14.46
N ILE A 3 -5.63 -26.13 13.34
CA ILE A 3 -5.10 -27.47 13.13
C ILE A 3 -3.60 -27.31 12.92
N LEU A 4 -2.81 -28.18 13.55
CA LEU A 4 -1.35 -28.11 13.56
C LEU A 4 -0.75 -29.36 12.93
N HIS A 5 0.26 -29.18 12.08
CA HIS A 5 1.05 -30.27 11.54
C HIS A 5 1.85 -30.94 12.65
N ASN A 6 1.81 -32.27 12.70
CA ASN A 6 2.37 -33.10 13.78
C ASN A 6 1.94 -32.63 15.19
N GLY A 7 0.75 -32.00 15.29
CA GLY A 7 0.21 -31.49 16.55
C GLY A 7 0.91 -30.24 17.11
N ALA A 8 1.95 -29.71 16.44
CA ALA A 8 2.78 -28.62 17.00
C ALA A 8 2.99 -27.44 16.05
N TYR A 9 3.09 -27.68 14.74
CA TYR A 9 3.55 -26.67 13.79
C TYR A 9 2.41 -26.04 13.00
N SER A 10 2.40 -24.72 12.91
CA SER A 10 1.46 -23.97 12.07
C SER A 10 2.06 -23.48 10.76
N LEU A 11 3.40 -23.41 10.70
CA LEU A 11 4.17 -23.12 9.50
C LEU A 11 5.36 -24.09 9.46
N THR A 12 5.53 -24.80 8.34
CA THR A 12 6.66 -25.71 8.14
C THR A 12 7.21 -25.54 6.73
N LEU A 13 8.49 -25.23 6.61
CA LEU A 13 9.21 -25.07 5.35
C LEU A 13 10.50 -25.90 5.40
N GLN A 14 10.57 -26.94 4.58
CA GLN A 14 11.69 -27.88 4.58
C GLN A 14 12.14 -28.29 3.18
N GLY A 15 13.46 -28.40 2.98
CA GLY A 15 14.04 -28.93 1.75
C GLY A 15 13.72 -28.10 0.50
N LEU A 16 13.44 -26.81 0.65
CA LEU A 16 13.08 -25.91 -0.44
C LEU A 16 14.32 -25.23 -1.01
N GLY A 17 14.35 -25.06 -2.34
CA GLY A 17 15.40 -24.33 -3.06
C GLY A 17 15.21 -22.81 -3.11
N ILE A 18 14.45 -22.24 -2.16
CA ILE A 18 14.13 -20.81 -2.10
C ILE A 18 15.25 -19.98 -1.48
N SER A 19 15.34 -18.70 -1.85
CA SER A 19 16.37 -17.78 -1.35
C SER A 19 15.86 -16.75 -0.34
N TRP A 20 14.55 -16.52 -0.28
CA TRP A 20 13.87 -15.70 0.73
C TRP A 20 12.42 -16.17 0.86
N LEU A 21 11.75 -15.80 1.97
CA LEU A 21 10.38 -16.26 2.27
C LEU A 21 9.30 -15.54 1.45
N GLY A 22 9.42 -14.22 1.27
CA GLY A 22 8.50 -13.43 0.46
C GLY A 22 7.07 -13.28 1.02
N LEU A 23 6.86 -13.61 2.30
CA LEU A 23 5.54 -13.60 2.95
C LEU A 23 5.15 -12.20 3.49
N ARG A 24 5.32 -11.15 2.68
CA ARG A 24 5.16 -9.74 3.12
C ARG A 24 3.80 -9.37 3.74
N SER A 25 2.75 -10.10 3.39
CA SER A 25 1.39 -9.88 3.91
C SER A 25 1.11 -10.66 5.20
N LEU A 26 2.02 -11.54 5.64
CA LEU A 26 1.86 -12.29 6.87
C LEU A 26 2.02 -11.35 8.06
N ARG A 27 0.95 -11.21 8.86
CA ARG A 27 0.92 -10.34 10.05
C ARG A 27 0.79 -11.11 11.36
N GLU A 28 0.32 -12.36 11.31
CA GLU A 28 0.15 -13.17 12.52
C GLU A 28 0.22 -14.67 12.24
N LEU A 29 0.71 -15.40 13.24
CA LEU A 29 0.58 -16.83 13.40
C LEU A 29 -0.21 -17.09 14.68
N GLY A 30 -1.53 -17.30 14.55
CA GLY A 30 -2.43 -17.32 15.70
C GLY A 30 -2.24 -18.47 16.71
N SER A 31 -1.49 -19.53 16.36
CA SER A 31 -1.10 -20.63 17.25
C SER A 31 -0.06 -21.51 16.54
N GLY A 32 0.60 -22.41 17.28
CA GLY A 32 1.61 -23.34 16.77
C GLY A 32 2.99 -22.73 16.54
N LEU A 33 3.99 -23.59 16.46
CA LEU A 33 5.38 -23.25 16.19
C LEU A 33 5.62 -23.02 14.68
N ALA A 34 6.65 -22.24 14.36
CA ALA A 34 7.17 -22.13 13.00
C ALA A 34 8.44 -22.99 12.87
N LEU A 35 8.50 -23.89 11.89
CA LEU A 35 9.65 -24.75 11.63
C LEU A 35 10.22 -24.45 10.23
N ILE A 36 11.45 -23.96 10.16
CA ILE A 36 12.12 -23.61 8.90
C ILE A 36 13.49 -24.27 8.88
N HIS A 37 13.66 -25.37 8.14
CA HIS A 37 14.93 -26.10 8.18
C HIS A 37 15.31 -26.78 6.87
N HIS A 38 16.60 -27.07 6.70
CA HIS A 38 17.16 -27.70 5.48
C HIS A 38 16.87 -26.91 4.18
N ASN A 39 16.89 -25.58 4.23
CA ASN A 39 16.75 -24.73 3.05
C ASN A 39 18.10 -24.08 2.75
N THR A 40 18.94 -24.77 1.98
CA THR A 40 20.39 -24.45 1.83
C THR A 40 20.68 -23.09 1.19
N ARG A 41 19.71 -22.49 0.49
CA ARG A 41 19.84 -21.17 -0.16
C ARG A 41 19.07 -20.06 0.56
N LEU A 42 18.33 -20.39 1.62
CA LEU A 42 17.40 -19.48 2.25
C LEU A 42 18.12 -18.47 3.15
N CYS A 43 18.03 -17.20 2.77
CA CYS A 43 18.40 -16.03 3.57
C CYS A 43 17.14 -15.36 4.16
N PHE A 44 17.32 -14.26 4.91
CA PHE A 44 16.23 -13.43 5.44
C PHE A 44 15.34 -14.12 6.49
N VAL A 45 15.84 -15.16 7.17
CA VAL A 45 15.10 -15.81 8.26
C VAL A 45 15.17 -14.95 9.52
N HIS A 46 16.34 -14.42 9.85
CA HIS A 46 16.58 -13.59 11.04
C HIS A 46 16.06 -12.16 10.90
N THR A 47 15.87 -11.68 9.67
CA THR A 47 15.34 -10.34 9.38
C THR A 47 13.84 -10.23 9.62
N VAL A 48 13.13 -11.36 9.78
CA VAL A 48 11.70 -11.38 10.08
C VAL A 48 11.51 -11.23 11.59
N PRO A 49 10.66 -10.30 12.06
CA PRO A 49 10.40 -10.11 13.48
C PRO A 49 9.37 -11.13 13.99
N TRP A 50 9.80 -12.39 14.13
CA TRP A 50 8.93 -13.51 14.49
C TRP A 50 8.15 -13.31 15.79
N ASP A 51 8.75 -12.66 16.79
CA ASP A 51 8.10 -12.36 18.07
C ASP A 51 6.85 -11.48 17.91
N GLN A 52 6.78 -10.67 16.85
CA GLN A 52 5.61 -9.83 16.54
C GLN A 52 4.51 -10.61 15.82
N LEU A 53 4.83 -11.76 15.23
CA LEU A 53 3.87 -12.62 14.55
C LEU A 53 3.18 -13.57 15.51
N PHE A 54 3.83 -13.93 16.61
CA PHE A 54 3.30 -14.86 17.59
C PHE A 54 2.27 -14.19 18.51
N ARG A 55 1.17 -14.91 18.78
CA ARG A 55 0.10 -14.47 19.69
C ARG A 55 0.30 -14.99 21.12
N ASN A 56 0.91 -16.16 21.26
CA ASN A 56 1.00 -16.89 22.53
C ASN A 56 2.47 -17.11 22.93
N PRO A 57 2.80 -17.11 24.24
CA PRO A 57 4.18 -17.22 24.72
C PRO A 57 4.84 -18.58 24.47
N HIS A 58 4.05 -19.61 24.15
CA HIS A 58 4.56 -20.95 23.83
C HIS A 58 4.92 -21.12 22.35
N GLN A 59 4.79 -20.06 21.54
CA GLN A 59 5.19 -20.09 20.14
C GLN A 59 6.65 -19.70 20.01
N ALA A 60 7.35 -20.34 19.07
CA ALA A 60 8.73 -20.06 18.75
C ALA A 60 9.03 -20.40 17.29
N LEU A 61 10.09 -19.80 16.77
CA LEU A 61 10.73 -20.20 15.53
C LEU A 61 11.79 -21.27 15.83
N LEU A 62 11.62 -22.46 15.26
CA LEU A 62 12.65 -23.47 15.17
C LEU A 62 13.28 -23.40 13.79
N HIS A 63 14.57 -23.07 13.71
CA HIS A 63 15.29 -22.98 12.45
C HIS A 63 16.67 -23.62 12.54
N THR A 64 17.06 -24.37 11.51
CA THR A 64 18.36 -25.03 11.43
C THR A 64 18.68 -25.44 9.99
N ALA A 65 19.96 -25.62 9.64
CA ALA A 65 20.39 -26.04 8.31
C ALA A 65 19.81 -25.17 7.16
N ASN A 66 19.62 -23.88 7.43
CA ASN A 66 19.41 -22.86 6.39
C ASN A 66 20.76 -22.21 6.06
N ARG A 67 20.80 -21.30 5.09
CA ARG A 67 22.04 -20.59 4.77
C ARG A 67 22.51 -19.74 5.96
N PRO A 68 23.81 -19.73 6.30
CA PRO A 68 24.34 -18.86 7.35
C PRO A 68 24.11 -17.37 7.03
N GLU A 69 23.74 -16.58 8.04
CA GLU A 69 23.42 -15.16 7.88
C GLU A 69 24.61 -14.35 7.35
N ASP A 70 25.82 -14.62 7.87
CA ASP A 70 27.04 -13.89 7.47
C ASP A 70 27.36 -14.08 5.98
N GLU A 71 27.08 -15.26 5.41
CA GLU A 71 27.23 -15.50 3.97
C GLU A 71 26.19 -14.72 3.16
N CYS A 72 24.95 -14.63 3.65
CA CYS A 72 23.91 -13.84 3.01
C CYS A 72 24.32 -12.35 2.94
N VAL A 73 24.75 -11.78 4.07
CA VAL A 73 25.19 -10.39 4.14
C VAL A 73 26.45 -10.17 3.30
N GLY A 74 27.40 -11.12 3.29
CA GLY A 74 28.61 -11.07 2.46
C GLY A 74 28.33 -11.01 0.95
N GLU A 75 27.21 -11.58 0.49
CA GLU A 75 26.72 -11.48 -0.89
C GLU A 75 25.81 -10.27 -1.15
N GLY A 76 25.64 -9.39 -0.17
CA GLY A 76 24.77 -8.21 -0.27
C GLY A 76 23.28 -8.52 -0.14
N LEU A 77 22.90 -9.71 0.35
CA LEU A 77 21.52 -10.08 0.63
C LEU A 77 21.12 -9.54 2.01
N ALA A 78 20.75 -8.27 2.05
CA ALA A 78 20.27 -7.58 3.23
C ALA A 78 18.94 -6.86 2.95
N CYS A 79 18.25 -6.44 4.02
CA CYS A 79 17.03 -5.66 3.86
C CYS A 79 17.31 -4.32 3.19
N HIS A 80 16.32 -3.83 2.44
CA HIS A 80 16.39 -2.51 1.83
C HIS A 80 16.54 -1.42 2.89
N GLN A 81 17.25 -0.33 2.58
CA GLN A 81 17.51 0.76 3.53
C GLN A 81 16.23 1.45 4.01
N LEU A 82 15.17 1.38 3.20
CA LEU A 82 13.85 1.91 3.56
C LEU A 82 13.04 0.99 4.48
N CYS A 83 13.52 -0.23 4.79
CA CYS A 83 12.85 -1.11 5.74
C CYS A 83 13.13 -0.68 7.18
N ALA A 84 12.08 -0.37 7.93
CA ALA A 84 12.20 0.04 9.32
C ALA A 84 12.85 -1.07 10.17
N ARG A 85 13.86 -0.69 10.97
CA ARG A 85 14.61 -1.60 11.87
C ARG A 85 15.31 -2.77 11.17
N GLY A 86 15.50 -2.70 9.85
CA GLY A 86 16.08 -3.81 9.09
C GLY A 86 15.17 -5.04 9.04
N HIS A 87 13.85 -4.88 9.19
CA HIS A 87 12.91 -5.99 9.15
C HIS A 87 12.31 -6.18 7.74
N CYS A 88 12.55 -7.34 7.13
CA CYS A 88 12.03 -7.67 5.80
C CYS A 88 11.88 -9.18 5.57
N TRP A 89 11.12 -9.52 4.53
CA TRP A 89 10.84 -10.88 4.08
C TRP A 89 11.71 -11.33 2.89
N GLY A 90 12.62 -10.48 2.43
CA GLY A 90 13.42 -10.66 1.23
C GLY A 90 14.01 -9.35 0.72
N PRO A 91 14.62 -9.36 -0.48
CA PRO A 91 15.27 -8.19 -1.04
C PRO A 91 14.27 -7.13 -1.53
N GLY A 92 14.72 -5.87 -1.50
CA GLY A 92 14.03 -4.74 -2.11
C GLY A 92 12.96 -4.07 -1.22
N PRO A 93 12.48 -2.88 -1.65
CA PRO A 93 11.57 -2.04 -0.87
C PRO A 93 10.14 -2.61 -0.75
N THR A 94 9.82 -3.66 -1.50
CA THR A 94 8.50 -4.32 -1.50
C THR A 94 8.37 -5.43 -0.47
N GLN A 95 9.46 -5.79 0.21
CA GLN A 95 9.53 -6.89 1.17
C GLN A 95 9.67 -6.41 2.62
N CYS A 96 9.72 -5.10 2.85
CA CYS A 96 9.79 -4.56 4.20
C CYS A 96 8.57 -4.94 5.02
N VAL A 97 8.76 -5.23 6.31
CA VAL A 97 7.62 -5.45 7.23
C VAL A 97 6.88 -4.15 7.46
N ASN A 98 7.64 -3.07 7.67
CA ASN A 98 7.20 -1.68 7.77
C ASN A 98 8.20 -0.77 7.06
N CYS A 99 7.72 0.32 6.45
CA CYS A 99 8.57 1.34 5.86
C CYS A 99 9.09 2.31 6.93
N SER A 100 10.31 2.79 6.76
CA SER A 100 10.91 3.87 7.56
C SER A 100 10.26 5.22 7.24
N GLN A 101 10.00 5.47 5.95
CA GLN A 101 9.37 6.68 5.43
C GLN A 101 7.92 6.39 5.01
N PHE A 102 7.62 6.41 3.71
CA PHE A 102 6.27 6.24 3.17
C PHE A 102 6.10 4.90 2.45
N LEU A 103 4.83 4.50 2.29
CA LEU A 103 4.42 3.34 1.51
C LEU A 103 3.57 3.80 0.32
N ARG A 104 4.03 3.53 -0.90
CA ARG A 104 3.25 3.70 -2.13
C ARG A 104 2.76 2.32 -2.58
N GLY A 105 1.46 2.05 -2.39
CA GLY A 105 0.88 0.74 -2.67
C GLY A 105 1.49 -0.37 -1.80
N GLN A 106 2.52 -1.05 -2.32
CA GLN A 106 3.24 -2.14 -1.65
C GLN A 106 4.76 -1.95 -1.67
N GLU A 107 5.22 -0.73 -1.94
CA GLU A 107 6.64 -0.38 -2.06
C GLU A 107 6.99 0.76 -1.12
N CYS A 108 8.04 0.60 -0.32
CA CYS A 108 8.57 1.68 0.50
C CYS A 108 9.28 2.72 -0.35
N VAL A 109 8.97 4.00 -0.13
CA VAL A 109 9.50 5.13 -0.92
C VAL A 109 9.92 6.26 0.00
N GLU A 110 10.93 7.02 -0.43
CA GLU A 110 11.47 8.14 0.34
C GLU A 110 10.48 9.30 0.44
N GLU A 111 9.79 9.60 -0.66
CA GLU A 111 8.86 10.72 -0.77
C GLU A 111 7.59 10.36 -1.55
N CYS A 112 6.45 10.93 -1.11
CA CYS A 112 5.20 10.93 -1.88
C CYS A 112 5.20 12.06 -2.91
N ARG A 113 4.44 11.90 -4.00
CA ARG A 113 4.32 12.86 -5.11
C ARG A 113 3.39 14.03 -4.79
N VAL A 114 3.65 14.71 -3.68
CA VAL A 114 2.81 15.79 -3.15
C VAL A 114 3.01 17.08 -3.96
N LEU A 115 4.25 17.52 -4.10
CA LEU A 115 4.62 18.77 -4.78
C LEU A 115 5.04 18.57 -6.24
N GLN A 116 5.53 17.38 -6.56
CA GLN A 116 6.08 17.01 -7.87
C GLN A 116 5.84 15.54 -8.19
N GLY A 117 5.85 15.21 -9.47
CA GLY A 117 5.61 13.85 -9.97
C GLY A 117 4.16 13.59 -10.37
N LEU A 118 3.95 12.48 -11.09
CA LEU A 118 2.66 12.02 -11.56
C LEU A 118 2.48 10.51 -11.29
N PRO A 119 1.28 10.03 -10.92
CA PRO A 119 0.13 10.84 -10.50
C PRO A 119 0.44 11.66 -9.24
N ARG A 120 -0.34 12.73 -9.02
CA ARG A 120 -0.27 13.52 -7.79
C ARG A 120 -0.85 12.72 -6.63
N GLU A 121 -0.21 12.86 -5.48
CA GLU A 121 -0.52 12.10 -4.28
C GLU A 121 -0.73 13.02 -3.09
N TYR A 122 -1.49 12.55 -2.11
CA TYR A 122 -1.53 13.10 -0.75
C TYR A 122 -1.05 12.05 0.24
N VAL A 123 -0.71 12.49 1.45
CA VAL A 123 -0.24 11.62 2.52
C VAL A 123 -1.38 11.35 3.48
N ASN A 124 -1.70 10.08 3.71
CA ASN A 124 -2.56 9.67 4.82
C ASN A 124 -1.80 8.74 5.75
N ALA A 125 -1.55 9.23 6.98
CA ALA A 125 -0.62 8.64 7.94
C ALA A 125 0.80 8.46 7.35
N ARG A 126 1.07 7.33 6.70
CA ARG A 126 2.34 7.00 6.02
C ARG A 126 2.15 6.43 4.62
N HIS A 127 0.95 6.52 4.07
CA HIS A 127 0.62 6.01 2.75
C HIS A 127 0.59 7.16 1.74
N CYS A 128 1.26 6.96 0.61
CA CYS A 128 1.08 7.80 -0.56
C CYS A 128 -0.16 7.32 -1.31
N LEU A 129 -1.21 8.13 -1.30
CA LEU A 129 -2.48 7.82 -1.95
C LEU A 129 -2.73 8.80 -3.10
N PRO A 130 -3.25 8.35 -4.24
CA PRO A 130 -3.48 9.23 -5.38
C PRO A 130 -4.58 10.25 -5.08
N CYS A 131 -4.41 11.46 -5.61
CA CYS A 131 -5.49 12.44 -5.70
C CYS A 131 -6.58 11.96 -6.67
N HIS A 132 -7.77 12.56 -6.58
CA HIS A 132 -8.82 12.35 -7.58
C HIS A 132 -8.31 12.73 -8.99
N PRO A 133 -8.65 11.99 -10.06
CA PRO A 133 -8.21 12.30 -11.43
C PRO A 133 -8.59 13.70 -11.92
N GLU A 134 -9.68 14.26 -11.38
CA GLU A 134 -10.14 15.63 -11.70
C GLU A 134 -9.40 16.73 -10.93
N CYS A 135 -8.43 16.39 -10.07
CA CYS A 135 -7.60 17.40 -9.42
C CYS A 135 -6.49 17.89 -10.36
N GLN A 136 -6.44 19.19 -10.62
CA GLN A 136 -5.41 19.80 -11.45
C GLN A 136 -4.05 19.83 -10.74
N PRO A 137 -2.97 19.25 -11.31
CA PRO A 137 -1.64 19.30 -10.71
C PRO A 137 -1.16 20.73 -10.44
N GLN A 138 -0.77 21.02 -9.19
CA GLN A 138 -0.29 22.34 -8.77
C GLN A 138 1.24 22.37 -8.68
N ASN A 139 1.94 23.06 -9.59
CA ASN A 139 3.41 23.09 -9.58
C ASN A 139 3.94 23.87 -8.37
N GLY A 140 4.79 23.22 -7.56
CA GLY A 140 5.36 23.83 -6.36
C GLY A 140 4.39 23.92 -5.16
N SER A 141 3.19 23.36 -5.27
CA SER A 141 2.19 23.32 -4.19
C SER A 141 1.50 21.95 -4.12
N VAL A 142 0.71 21.75 -3.06
CA VAL A 142 -0.12 20.56 -2.87
C VAL A 142 -1.27 20.55 -3.90
N THR A 143 -1.67 19.37 -4.38
CA THR A 143 -2.72 19.23 -5.41
C THR A 143 -4.09 18.86 -4.83
N CYS A 144 -4.11 18.07 -3.75
CA CYS A 144 -5.32 17.65 -3.07
C CYS A 144 -5.05 17.47 -1.57
N PHE A 145 -6.12 17.48 -0.79
CA PHE A 145 -6.09 17.17 0.65
C PHE A 145 -6.63 15.77 0.97
N GLY A 146 -7.18 15.09 -0.04
CA GLY A 146 -7.55 13.69 0.06
C GLY A 146 -8.09 13.12 -1.26
N PRO A 147 -8.80 11.97 -1.21
CA PRO A 147 -9.04 11.15 -2.39
C PRO A 147 -10.24 11.62 -3.23
N GLU A 148 -11.13 12.38 -2.62
CA GLU A 148 -12.41 12.77 -3.21
C GLU A 148 -12.28 14.01 -4.10
N ALA A 149 -13.21 14.15 -5.05
CA ALA A 149 -13.21 15.23 -6.04
C ALA A 149 -13.50 16.63 -5.47
N ASP A 150 -14.07 16.72 -4.26
CA ASP A 150 -14.28 17.97 -3.52
C ASP A 150 -13.04 18.40 -2.71
N GLN A 151 -12.04 17.51 -2.59
CA GLN A 151 -10.80 17.74 -1.83
C GLN A 151 -9.64 18.18 -2.73
N CYS A 152 -9.90 18.49 -3.99
CA CYS A 152 -8.94 19.09 -4.90
C CYS A 152 -8.70 20.58 -4.55
N VAL A 153 -7.46 21.05 -4.72
CA VAL A 153 -7.17 22.50 -4.63
C VAL A 153 -7.79 23.26 -5.81
N ALA A 154 -7.71 22.68 -7.00
CA ALA A 154 -8.31 23.20 -8.23
C ALA A 154 -8.77 22.04 -9.13
N CYS A 155 -9.83 22.26 -9.90
CA CYS A 155 -10.37 21.27 -10.83
C CYS A 155 -9.64 21.31 -12.17
N ALA A 156 -9.39 20.15 -12.78
CA ALA A 156 -8.76 20.03 -14.08
C ALA A 156 -9.69 20.42 -15.24
N HIS A 157 -11.00 20.14 -15.11
CA HIS A 157 -12.00 20.42 -16.13
C HIS A 157 -13.08 21.39 -15.62
N TYR A 158 -14.14 20.88 -14.98
CA TYR A 158 -15.28 21.67 -14.53
C TYR A 158 -15.54 21.47 -13.04
N LYS A 159 -16.28 22.40 -12.44
CA LYS A 159 -16.70 22.33 -11.04
C LYS A 159 -18.22 22.26 -10.95
N ASP A 160 -18.76 21.16 -10.43
CA ASP A 160 -20.16 21.10 -10.00
C ASP A 160 -20.20 21.15 -8.46
N PRO A 161 -20.38 22.34 -7.84
CA PRO A 161 -20.12 22.54 -6.43
C PRO A 161 -20.81 21.49 -5.53
N PRO A 162 -20.06 20.82 -4.62
CA PRO A 162 -18.66 21.08 -4.26
C PRO A 162 -17.59 20.33 -5.08
N PHE A 163 -17.95 19.46 -6.03
CA PHE A 163 -17.05 18.47 -6.63
C PHE A 163 -16.41 18.94 -7.95
N CYS A 164 -15.18 18.48 -8.22
CA CYS A 164 -14.58 18.54 -9.55
C CYS A 164 -15.12 17.43 -10.45
N VAL A 165 -15.52 17.76 -11.68
CA VAL A 165 -16.14 16.82 -12.62
C VAL A 165 -15.53 16.95 -14.02
N ALA A 166 -15.42 15.82 -14.72
CA ALA A 166 -14.94 15.79 -16.10
C ALA A 166 -15.89 16.52 -17.07
N ARG A 167 -17.20 16.52 -16.77
CA ARG A 167 -18.28 17.13 -17.55
C ARG A 167 -19.41 17.57 -16.63
N CYS A 168 -20.07 18.67 -16.96
CA CYS A 168 -21.28 19.08 -16.24
C CYS A 168 -22.42 18.04 -16.43
N PRO A 169 -23.25 17.80 -15.41
CA PRO A 169 -24.37 16.87 -15.51
C PRO A 169 -25.38 17.25 -16.60
N SER A 170 -25.59 16.36 -17.57
CA SER A 170 -26.58 16.53 -18.64
C SER A 170 -27.49 15.31 -18.72
N GLY A 171 -28.74 15.46 -18.28
CA GLY A 171 -29.76 14.40 -18.33
C GLY A 171 -29.63 13.34 -17.23
N VAL A 172 -28.90 13.64 -16.16
CA VAL A 172 -28.70 12.72 -15.03
C VAL A 172 -29.96 12.73 -14.16
N LYS A 173 -30.56 11.55 -13.92
CA LYS A 173 -31.68 11.38 -12.99
C LYS A 173 -31.16 10.96 -11.62
N PRO A 174 -31.28 11.78 -10.56
CA PRO A 174 -30.85 11.41 -9.22
C PRO A 174 -31.63 10.20 -8.66
N ASP A 175 -32.90 10.09 -9.02
CA ASP A 175 -33.80 8.99 -8.69
C ASP A 175 -34.91 8.91 -9.76
N LEU A 176 -35.62 7.78 -9.82
CA LEU A 176 -36.73 7.53 -10.74
C LEU A 176 -37.87 8.56 -10.60
N SER A 177 -37.97 9.21 -9.44
CA SER A 177 -39.00 10.21 -9.12
C SER A 177 -38.60 11.65 -9.45
N TYR A 178 -37.32 11.93 -9.77
CA TYR A 178 -36.81 13.28 -9.98
C TYR A 178 -36.67 13.66 -11.46
N MET A 179 -36.83 14.96 -11.74
CA MET A 179 -36.54 15.51 -13.06
C MET A 179 -35.04 15.39 -13.37
N PRO A 180 -34.66 15.10 -14.63
CA PRO A 180 -33.26 15.07 -15.03
C PRO A 180 -32.57 16.42 -14.79
N ILE A 181 -31.35 16.38 -14.27
CA ILE A 181 -30.51 17.55 -14.07
C ILE A 181 -29.77 17.86 -15.37
N TRP A 182 -29.90 19.10 -15.82
CA TRP A 182 -29.19 19.64 -16.97
C TRP A 182 -28.41 20.88 -16.52
N LYS A 183 -27.10 20.83 -16.69
CA LYS A 183 -26.17 21.89 -16.35
C LYS A 183 -25.19 22.11 -17.49
N PHE A 184 -24.75 23.36 -17.64
CA PHE A 184 -23.74 23.77 -18.60
C PHE A 184 -22.62 24.53 -17.88
N PRO A 185 -21.37 24.49 -18.37
CA PRO A 185 -20.29 25.26 -17.78
C PRO A 185 -20.40 26.74 -18.14
N ASP A 186 -20.13 27.62 -17.17
CA ASP A 186 -19.88 29.05 -17.40
C ASP A 186 -18.44 29.30 -17.89
N GLU A 187 -18.07 30.58 -18.08
CA GLU A 187 -16.74 30.98 -18.55
C GLU A 187 -15.62 30.59 -17.57
N GLU A 188 -15.95 30.51 -16.28
CA GLU A 188 -15.08 30.06 -15.20
C GLU A 188 -15.05 28.53 -15.03
N GLY A 189 -15.81 27.79 -15.84
CA GLY A 189 -15.90 26.32 -15.79
C GLY A 189 -16.73 25.76 -14.64
N THR A 190 -17.56 26.58 -13.99
CA THR A 190 -18.53 26.15 -12.98
C THR A 190 -19.85 25.73 -13.64
N CYS A 191 -20.40 24.60 -13.22
CA CYS A 191 -21.63 24.05 -13.78
C CYS A 191 -22.87 24.80 -13.26
N GLN A 192 -23.54 25.53 -14.14
CA GLN A 192 -24.76 26.28 -13.87
C GLN A 192 -26.00 25.50 -14.35
N PRO A 193 -27.15 25.59 -13.65
CA PRO A 193 -28.38 24.96 -14.08
C PRO A 193 -28.88 25.56 -15.39
N CYS A 194 -29.28 24.71 -16.34
CA CYS A 194 -29.96 25.16 -17.54
C CYS A 194 -31.39 25.63 -17.22
N PRO A 195 -31.89 26.68 -17.89
CA PRO A 195 -33.31 27.05 -17.83
C PRO A 195 -34.25 26.00 -18.45
N ILE A 196 -33.75 25.21 -19.41
CA ILE A 196 -34.46 24.14 -20.13
C ILE A 196 -33.53 22.91 -20.30
N ASN A 197 -33.85 21.95 -21.18
CA ASN A 197 -32.95 20.85 -21.49
C ASN A 197 -31.80 21.33 -22.40
N CYS A 198 -30.57 21.31 -21.86
CA CYS A 198 -29.30 21.39 -22.59
C CYS A 198 -28.36 20.29 -22.06
#